data_AF-A0AAV9ING0-F1
#
_entry.id   AF-A0AAV9ING0-F1
#
_cell.length_a   1.000
_cell.length_b   1.000
_cell.length_c   1.000
_cell.angle_alpha   90.00
_cell.angle_beta   90.00
_cell.angle_gamma   90.00
#
_symmetry.space_group_name_H-M   'P 1'
#
loop_
_entity.id
_entity.type
_entity.pdbx_description
1 polymer ?
#
loop_
_entity_poly.entity_id
_entity_poly.type
_entity_poly.pdbx_seq_one_letter_code
_entity_poly.pdbx_strand_id
1 'polypeptide(L)'
;MALFRLGGTGFFLRGCEKQLRQCWRLVHENSKSNTGLAASSKSPVIPNPSSSSSSSSKNAHQQENNTHERRRFTWREYVMLTTSIVGLCTTCYYRFDSEKIFEDIEGLLDKFFFQFNHNFIARLRKKFLPPSTRFTADGLPLRTLVLDLDETLVYSRWKPSEGWKTMVRPGAETFLEQMSNLYEIVLFTSSAPEYVDPIVRQIDTGGYISHVLYRDCTKREYGYSIKDLSRLNRDLKRTIIVDNEPQSFRYQPLNGIAIPSWKGNEEDRFLLELIPFLEYIVRHDVADVRDVIEKYWRGEWTLSTDS
;
A
#
# COMPACT_ATOMS: atom_id res chain seq x y z
N MET A 1 48.00 3.97 6.02
CA MET A 1 47.94 2.51 5.73
C MET A 1 47.23 1.82 6.88
N ALA A 2 46.00 1.37 6.70
CA ALA A 2 45.31 0.40 7.56
C ALA A 2 44.04 -0.09 6.82
N LEU A 3 44.18 -1.11 5.97
CA LEU A 3 43.07 -1.67 5.19
C LEU A 3 42.29 -2.67 6.06
N PHE A 4 41.25 -2.21 6.76
CA PHE A 4 40.24 -3.11 7.31
C PHE A 4 39.33 -3.62 6.18
N ARG A 5 39.79 -4.67 5.48
CA ARG A 5 38.93 -5.50 4.63
C ARG A 5 38.00 -6.33 5.51
N LEU A 6 36.79 -5.84 5.75
CA LEU A 6 35.67 -6.68 6.20
C LEU A 6 35.23 -7.59 5.05
N GLY A 7 35.87 -8.75 4.94
CA GLY A 7 35.43 -9.82 4.05
C GLY A 7 34.33 -10.66 4.72
N GLY A 8 33.17 -10.80 4.08
CA GLY A 8 32.14 -11.75 4.51
C GLY A 8 30.73 -11.52 3.94
N THR A 9 30.29 -10.27 3.78
CA THR A 9 28.87 -9.92 3.53
C THR A 9 28.35 -10.28 2.12
N GLY A 10 29.23 -10.49 1.13
CA GLY A 10 28.86 -10.64 -0.29
C GLY A 10 28.24 -11.98 -0.72
N PHE A 11 28.12 -12.96 0.18
CA PHE A 11 27.59 -14.30 -0.15
C PHE A 11 26.14 -14.52 0.31
N PHE A 12 25.73 -13.94 1.46
CA PHE A 12 24.41 -14.16 2.05
C PHE A 12 23.28 -13.42 1.30
N LEU A 13 23.55 -12.21 0.79
CA LEU A 13 22.56 -11.39 0.10
C LEU A 13 22.01 -12.04 -1.18
N ARG A 14 22.82 -12.82 -1.91
CA ARG A 14 22.47 -13.38 -3.24
C ARG A 14 21.29 -14.36 -3.24
N GLY A 15 20.97 -14.97 -2.10
CA GLY A 15 19.81 -15.85 -1.93
C GLY A 15 18.52 -15.04 -1.86
N CYS A 16 18.45 -14.09 -0.93
CA CYS A 16 17.31 -13.20 -0.74
C CYS A 16 17.07 -12.31 -1.97
N GLU A 17 18.16 -11.84 -2.59
CA GLU A 17 18.16 -11.00 -3.79
C GLU A 17 17.36 -11.61 -4.96
N LYS A 18 17.39 -12.93 -5.17
CA LYS A 18 16.59 -13.57 -6.24
C LYS A 18 15.09 -13.49 -5.97
N GLN A 19 14.68 -13.77 -4.73
CA GLN A 19 13.28 -13.76 -4.30
C GLN A 19 12.71 -12.33 -4.27
N LEU A 20 13.54 -11.37 -3.82
CA LEU A 20 13.29 -9.93 -3.90
C LEU A 20 13.20 -9.42 -5.35
N ARG A 21 14.14 -9.77 -6.24
CA ARG A 21 14.09 -9.41 -7.67
C ARG A 21 12.90 -10.04 -8.40
N GLN A 22 12.36 -11.14 -7.89
CA GLN A 22 11.15 -11.78 -8.41
C GLN A 22 9.89 -11.04 -7.96
N CYS A 23 9.82 -10.61 -6.69
CA CYS A 23 8.76 -9.74 -6.20
C CYS A 23 8.80 -8.35 -6.86
N TRP A 24 9.98 -7.75 -7.03
CA TRP A 24 10.20 -6.49 -7.75
C TRP A 24 9.76 -6.60 -9.22
N ARG A 25 10.02 -7.73 -9.90
CA ARG A 25 9.48 -8.01 -11.24
C ARG A 25 7.95 -8.11 -11.22
N LEU A 26 7.37 -8.90 -10.33
CA LEU A 26 5.92 -9.03 -10.21
C LEU A 26 5.22 -7.70 -9.90
N VAL A 27 5.87 -6.78 -9.17
CA VAL A 27 5.39 -5.40 -8.95
C VAL A 27 5.41 -4.56 -10.23
N HIS A 28 6.44 -4.70 -11.07
CA HIS A 28 6.57 -3.97 -12.35
C HIS A 28 5.86 -4.64 -13.55
N GLU A 29 5.48 -5.91 -13.42
CA GLU A 29 4.69 -6.66 -14.40
C GLU A 29 3.19 -6.49 -14.12
N ASN A 30 2.73 -6.50 -12.87
CA ASN A 30 1.32 -6.25 -12.52
C ASN A 30 0.85 -4.80 -12.76
N SER A 31 1.76 -3.84 -12.93
CA SER A 31 1.41 -2.51 -13.45
C SER A 31 1.15 -2.49 -14.97
N LYS A 32 1.42 -3.62 -15.66
CA LYS A 32 1.26 -3.79 -17.11
C LYS A 32 0.29 -4.91 -17.50
N SER A 33 0.03 -5.89 -16.63
CA SER A 33 -0.69 -7.13 -16.99
C SER A 33 -2.16 -7.19 -16.55
N ASN A 34 -2.71 -6.15 -15.92
CA ASN A 34 -4.08 -6.18 -15.40
C ASN A 34 -5.16 -5.91 -16.47
N THR A 35 -4.95 -6.45 -17.68
CA THR A 35 -5.90 -6.53 -18.79
C THR A 35 -6.06 -8.00 -19.19
N GLY A 36 -6.95 -8.71 -18.51
CA GLY A 36 -7.22 -10.12 -18.82
C GLY A 36 -8.23 -10.77 -17.89
N LEU A 37 -9.22 -11.42 -18.49
CA LEU A 37 -10.20 -12.34 -17.89
C LEU A 37 -11.30 -11.70 -17.02
N ALA A 38 -12.28 -11.10 -17.69
CA ALA A 38 -13.68 -11.15 -17.24
C ALA A 38 -14.48 -12.05 -18.19
N ALA A 39 -15.30 -12.96 -17.67
CA ALA A 39 -16.17 -13.81 -18.48
C ALA A 39 -17.52 -14.10 -17.81
N SER A 40 -18.59 -13.61 -18.44
CA SER A 40 -19.97 -14.14 -18.44
C SER A 40 -20.73 -14.28 -17.12
N SER A 41 -21.82 -13.51 -16.95
CA SER A 41 -23.16 -14.03 -17.30
C SER A 41 -24.33 -13.02 -17.17
N LYS A 42 -25.05 -12.87 -18.30
CA LYS A 42 -26.48 -12.57 -18.55
C LYS A 42 -27.36 -11.85 -17.49
N SER A 43 -28.03 -10.79 -17.96
CA SER A 43 -29.23 -10.16 -17.38
C SER A 43 -30.50 -11.04 -17.46
N PRO A 44 -31.60 -10.64 -16.79
CA PRO A 44 -32.76 -10.16 -17.57
C PRO A 44 -33.53 -8.95 -16.98
N VAL A 45 -34.42 -8.36 -17.81
CA VAL A 45 -35.43 -7.32 -17.48
C VAL A 45 -36.78 -7.99 -17.11
N ILE A 46 -37.93 -7.39 -16.76
CA ILE A 46 -38.64 -6.08 -16.90
C ILE A 46 -39.72 -6.02 -15.76
N PRO A 47 -40.69 -5.05 -15.64
CA PRO A 47 -40.81 -3.63 -16.06
C PRO A 47 -41.30 -2.67 -14.94
N ASN A 48 -41.46 -1.37 -15.24
CA ASN A 48 -42.28 -0.42 -14.46
C ASN A 48 -43.79 -0.50 -14.83
N PRO A 49 -44.69 -0.06 -13.94
CA PRO A 49 -45.93 0.62 -14.33
C PRO A 49 -45.94 2.10 -13.89
N SER A 50 -46.92 2.86 -14.39
CA SER A 50 -46.89 4.32 -14.52
C SER A 50 -47.83 5.09 -13.59
N SER A 51 -47.52 6.40 -13.44
CA SER A 51 -48.46 7.54 -13.39
C SER A 51 -49.57 7.62 -12.31
N SER A 52 -49.63 8.76 -11.61
CA SER A 52 -50.69 9.78 -11.84
C SER A 52 -50.54 11.03 -10.93
N SER A 53 -50.69 12.25 -11.51
CA SER A 53 -51.36 13.48 -10.97
C SER A 53 -51.11 13.98 -9.52
N SER A 54 -51.14 15.28 -9.18
CA SER A 54 -51.55 16.52 -9.88
C SER A 54 -51.24 17.77 -9.04
N SER A 55 -51.12 18.94 -9.70
CA SER A 55 -51.50 20.30 -9.21
C SER A 55 -50.82 20.86 -7.94
N SER A 56 -50.78 22.17 -7.65
CA SER A 56 -50.84 23.42 -8.44
C SER A 56 -50.63 24.56 -7.43
N SER A 57 -49.77 25.54 -7.69
CA SER A 57 -50.07 26.95 -7.34
C SER A 57 -49.04 27.91 -7.93
N LYS A 58 -49.54 29.07 -8.36
CA LYS A 58 -48.77 30.19 -8.87
C LYS A 58 -48.38 31.09 -7.71
N ASN A 59 -47.28 31.83 -7.83
CA ASN A 59 -47.26 33.24 -7.49
C ASN A 59 -46.15 33.94 -8.28
N ALA A 60 -46.44 35.16 -8.73
CA ALA A 60 -45.56 35.95 -9.57
C ALA A 60 -45.44 37.36 -9.01
N HIS A 61 -44.19 37.77 -8.76
CA HIS A 61 -43.70 39.15 -8.86
C HIS A 61 -42.29 38.98 -9.48
N GLN A 62 -41.99 39.52 -10.66
CA GLN A 62 -41.75 40.95 -10.92
C GLN A 62 -40.45 41.39 -10.21
N GLN A 63 -39.39 41.89 -10.87
CA GLN A 63 -39.12 42.21 -12.28
C GLN A 63 -37.59 42.40 -12.39
N GLU A 64 -36.90 41.95 -13.44
CA GLU A 64 -35.89 42.79 -14.11
C GLU A 64 -35.37 42.21 -15.43
N ASN A 65 -34.91 43.11 -16.30
CA ASN A 65 -34.66 42.82 -17.70
C ASN A 65 -33.23 42.32 -17.93
N ASN A 66 -33.09 41.26 -18.73
CA ASN A 66 -31.91 41.09 -19.56
C ASN A 66 -32.34 40.60 -20.94
N THR A 67 -32.38 41.54 -21.88
CA THR A 67 -32.72 41.33 -23.29
C THR A 67 -31.61 40.57 -24.02
N HIS A 68 -31.64 39.24 -23.93
CA HIS A 68 -31.04 38.40 -24.96
C HIS A 68 -32.13 37.99 -25.96
N GLU A 69 -32.21 38.71 -27.07
CA GLU A 69 -32.94 38.25 -28.25
C GLU A 69 -32.32 36.93 -28.74
N ARG A 70 -32.86 35.80 -28.28
CA ARG A 70 -32.55 34.50 -28.86
C ARG A 70 -33.05 34.51 -30.30
N ARG A 71 -32.15 34.74 -31.25
CA ARG A 71 -32.38 34.48 -32.68
C ARG A 71 -33.04 33.11 -32.80
N ARG A 72 -34.32 33.09 -33.19
CA ARG A 72 -35.02 31.85 -33.46
C ARG A 72 -34.49 31.32 -34.78
N PHE A 73 -33.58 30.36 -34.72
CA PHE A 73 -33.12 29.65 -35.90
C PHE A 73 -34.33 29.16 -36.70
N THR A 74 -34.33 29.48 -37.98
CA THR A 74 -35.37 29.05 -38.91
C THR A 74 -35.34 27.53 -39.03
N TRP A 75 -36.48 26.93 -39.37
CA TRP A 75 -36.59 25.48 -39.48
C TRP A 75 -35.58 24.89 -40.49
N ARG A 76 -35.22 25.67 -41.51
CA ARG A 76 -34.17 25.33 -42.50
C ARG A 76 -32.78 25.27 -41.88
N GLU A 77 -32.43 26.17 -40.98
CA GLU A 77 -31.15 26.15 -40.26
C GLU A 77 -31.07 24.97 -39.29
N TYR A 78 -32.18 24.60 -38.64
CA TYR A 78 -32.24 23.42 -37.77
C TYR A 78 -32.07 22.12 -38.56
N VAL A 79 -32.71 22.00 -39.73
CA VAL A 79 -32.51 20.87 -40.65
C VAL A 79 -31.06 20.80 -41.12
N MET A 80 -30.48 21.93 -41.58
CA MET A 80 -29.08 21.96 -42.04
C MET A 80 -28.09 21.58 -40.93
N LEU A 81 -28.31 22.03 -39.68
CA LEU A 81 -27.48 21.69 -38.54
C LEU A 81 -27.59 20.20 -38.19
N THR A 82 -28.82 19.66 -38.14
CA THR A 82 -29.04 18.25 -37.82
C THR A 82 -28.53 17.31 -38.92
N THR A 83 -28.69 17.63 -40.20
CA THR A 83 -28.08 16.85 -41.29
C THR A 83 -26.56 16.93 -41.29
N SER A 84 -25.98 18.07 -40.88
CA SER A 84 -24.52 18.21 -40.75
C SER A 84 -23.97 17.42 -39.57
N ILE A 85 -24.66 17.42 -38.42
CA ILE A 85 -24.29 16.62 -37.24
C ILE A 85 -24.43 15.12 -37.54
N VAL A 86 -25.56 14.68 -38.12
CA VAL A 86 -25.75 13.28 -38.51
C VAL A 86 -24.73 12.89 -39.58
N GLY A 87 -24.43 13.76 -40.55
CA GLY A 87 -23.38 13.55 -41.54
C GLY A 87 -21.98 13.43 -40.93
N LEU A 88 -21.64 14.25 -39.94
CA LEU A 88 -20.39 14.17 -39.18
C LEU A 88 -20.32 12.89 -38.33
N CYS A 89 -21.37 12.57 -37.55
CA CYS A 89 -21.43 11.34 -36.76
C CYS A 89 -21.35 10.09 -37.65
N THR A 90 -22.05 10.08 -38.79
CA THR A 90 -22.01 9.00 -39.76
C THR A 90 -20.64 8.90 -40.43
N THR A 91 -20.02 10.03 -40.79
CA THR A 91 -18.67 10.04 -41.37
C THR A 91 -17.63 9.58 -40.34
N CYS A 92 -17.72 10.00 -39.07
CA CYS A 92 -16.84 9.50 -38.01
C CYS A 92 -17.04 8.00 -37.79
N TYR A 93 -18.29 7.51 -37.78
CA TYR A 93 -18.63 6.10 -37.64
C TYR A 93 -18.11 5.22 -38.79
N TYR A 94 -18.12 5.72 -40.04
CA TYR A 94 -17.63 4.98 -41.22
C TYR A 94 -16.15 5.26 -41.58
N ARG A 95 -15.48 6.22 -40.94
CA ARG A 95 -14.11 6.66 -41.29
C ARG A 95 -13.09 6.51 -40.17
N PHE A 96 -13.52 6.29 -38.93
CA PHE A 96 -12.63 6.03 -37.80
C PHE A 96 -13.13 4.86 -36.96
N ASP A 97 -12.20 3.95 -36.66
CA ASP A 97 -12.45 2.67 -36.01
C ASP A 97 -13.00 2.86 -34.58
N SER A 98 -14.30 2.57 -34.40
CA SER A 98 -15.04 2.99 -33.20
C SER A 98 -14.68 2.19 -31.95
N GLU A 99 -14.14 0.98 -32.11
CA GLU A 99 -13.78 0.11 -30.97
C GLU A 99 -12.69 0.75 -30.12
N LYS A 100 -11.67 1.35 -30.76
CA LYS A 100 -10.46 1.82 -30.09
C LYS A 100 -10.67 3.03 -29.17
N ILE A 101 -11.52 3.97 -29.58
CA ILE A 101 -11.86 5.14 -28.74
C ILE A 101 -12.75 4.73 -27.57
N PHE A 102 -13.62 3.73 -27.75
CA PHE A 102 -14.47 3.22 -26.69
C PHE A 102 -13.65 2.46 -25.64
N GLU A 103 -12.72 1.59 -26.06
CA GLU A 103 -11.74 0.95 -25.15
C GLU A 103 -10.86 1.96 -24.41
N ASP A 104 -10.37 3.02 -25.09
CA ASP A 104 -9.56 4.06 -24.44
C ASP A 104 -10.37 4.86 -23.40
N ILE A 105 -11.65 5.16 -23.67
CA ILE A 105 -12.54 5.89 -22.74
C ILE A 105 -12.98 4.99 -21.59
N GLU A 106 -13.39 3.73 -21.84
CA GLU A 106 -13.71 2.78 -20.78
C GLU A 106 -12.48 2.50 -19.92
N GLY A 107 -11.30 2.30 -20.52
CA GLY A 107 -10.04 2.14 -19.80
C GLY A 107 -9.61 3.37 -19.01
N LEU A 108 -9.92 4.59 -19.47
CA LEU A 108 -9.70 5.82 -18.73
C LEU A 108 -10.71 5.99 -17.58
N LEU A 109 -11.97 5.66 -17.81
CA LEU A 109 -13.02 5.67 -16.79
C LEU A 109 -12.77 4.59 -15.73
N ASP A 110 -12.35 3.39 -16.09
CA ASP A 110 -11.98 2.34 -15.14
C ASP A 110 -10.74 2.72 -14.34
N LYS A 111 -9.72 3.32 -14.97
CA LYS A 111 -8.58 3.89 -14.22
C LYS A 111 -9.04 5.01 -13.28
N PHE A 112 -9.92 5.89 -13.73
CA PHE A 112 -10.43 6.99 -12.92
C PHE A 112 -11.30 6.48 -11.76
N PHE A 113 -12.29 5.62 -12.02
CA PHE A 113 -13.13 5.00 -11.01
C PHE A 113 -12.32 4.11 -10.07
N PHE A 114 -11.40 3.27 -10.56
CA PHE A 114 -10.53 2.48 -9.68
C PHE A 114 -9.68 3.40 -8.78
N GLN A 115 -9.00 4.40 -9.34
CA GLN A 115 -8.14 5.31 -8.57
C GLN A 115 -8.93 6.20 -7.61
N PHE A 116 -10.05 6.77 -8.06
CA PHE A 116 -10.92 7.65 -7.28
C PHE A 116 -11.66 6.86 -6.20
N ASN A 117 -12.30 5.74 -6.55
CA ASN A 117 -13.02 4.89 -5.61
C ASN A 117 -12.03 4.23 -4.62
N HIS A 118 -10.83 3.81 -5.04
CA HIS A 118 -9.79 3.37 -4.11
C HIS A 118 -9.40 4.48 -3.12
N ASN A 119 -9.08 5.69 -3.60
CA ASN A 119 -8.65 6.79 -2.73
C ASN A 119 -9.78 7.34 -1.83
N PHE A 120 -11.03 7.32 -2.31
CA PHE A 120 -12.21 7.73 -1.57
C PHE A 120 -12.59 6.68 -0.51
N ILE A 121 -12.70 5.40 -0.90
CA ILE A 121 -13.01 4.30 0.03
C ILE A 121 -11.86 4.06 1.02
N ALA A 122 -10.59 4.29 0.65
CA ALA A 122 -9.46 4.21 1.59
C ALA A 122 -9.44 5.33 2.64
N ARG A 123 -10.13 6.46 2.38
CA ARG A 123 -10.42 7.51 3.40
C ARG A 123 -11.60 7.12 4.28
N LEU A 124 -12.61 6.44 3.75
CA LEU A 124 -13.77 5.96 4.51
C LEU A 124 -13.51 4.68 5.32
N ARG A 125 -12.49 3.88 4.95
CA ARG A 125 -12.11 2.67 5.68
C ARG A 125 -11.54 3.02 7.06
N LYS A 126 -12.10 2.39 8.10
CA LYS A 126 -11.60 2.43 9.48
C LYS A 126 -10.08 2.15 9.48
N LYS A 127 -9.32 3.12 10.01
CA LYS A 127 -7.89 3.00 10.28
C LYS A 127 -7.64 2.10 11.48
N PHE A 128 -6.45 1.49 11.53
CA PHE A 128 -6.05 0.55 12.58
C PHE A 128 -5.57 1.25 13.85
N LEU A 129 -4.80 2.33 13.70
CA LEU A 129 -4.19 3.04 14.83
C LEU A 129 -4.85 4.41 15.05
N PRO A 130 -4.86 4.93 16.30
CA PRO A 130 -5.15 6.34 16.56
C PRO A 130 -4.11 7.25 15.89
N PRO A 131 -4.30 8.59 15.86
CA PRO A 131 -3.22 9.52 15.50
C PRO A 131 -1.94 9.25 16.32
N SER A 132 -0.77 9.54 15.77
CA SER A 132 0.49 9.34 16.50
C SER A 132 0.52 10.19 17.78
N THR A 133 0.98 9.59 18.87
CA THR A 133 1.15 10.21 20.19
C THR A 133 2.61 10.52 20.52
N ARG A 134 3.56 9.99 19.74
CA ARG A 134 5.00 10.22 19.92
C ARG A 134 5.54 11.16 18.84
N PHE A 135 6.31 12.15 19.27
CA PHE A 135 6.85 13.23 18.45
C PHE A 135 8.35 13.41 18.73
N THR A 136 9.09 13.89 17.73
CA THR A 136 10.48 14.35 17.84
C THR A 136 10.54 15.73 18.49
N ALA A 137 11.75 16.18 18.85
CA ALA A 137 11.94 17.48 19.53
C ALA A 137 11.53 18.70 18.67
N ASP A 138 11.59 18.56 17.35
CA ASP A 138 11.10 19.49 16.33
C ASP A 138 9.57 19.44 16.11
N GLY A 139 8.85 18.56 16.81
CA GLY A 139 7.39 18.49 16.78
C GLY A 139 6.78 17.67 15.65
N LEU A 140 7.60 17.01 14.80
CA LEU A 140 7.11 16.03 13.84
C LEU A 140 6.77 14.71 14.56
N PRO A 141 5.80 13.91 14.08
CA PRO A 141 5.59 12.55 14.59
C PRO A 141 6.87 11.71 14.49
N LEU A 142 7.05 10.69 15.35
CA LEU A 142 8.09 9.69 15.09
C LEU A 142 7.85 8.98 13.75
N ARG A 143 8.94 8.48 13.14
CA ARG A 143 8.87 7.53 12.03
C ARG A 143 8.30 6.21 12.55
N THR A 144 7.51 5.49 11.74
CA THR A 144 6.88 4.23 12.16
C THR A 144 7.67 3.04 11.61
N LEU A 145 8.08 2.13 12.49
CA LEU A 145 8.72 0.87 12.15
C LEU A 145 7.74 -0.27 12.41
N VAL A 146 7.25 -0.88 11.33
CA VAL A 146 6.34 -2.02 11.37
C VAL A 146 7.16 -3.31 11.33
N LEU A 147 6.94 -4.22 12.27
CA LEU A 147 7.66 -5.49 12.36
C LEU A 147 6.68 -6.65 12.26
N ASP A 148 7.01 -7.70 11.50
CA ASP A 148 6.37 -9.00 11.71
C ASP A 148 6.92 -9.72 12.96
N LEU A 149 6.24 -10.78 13.39
CA LEU A 149 6.64 -11.61 14.53
C LEU A 149 7.32 -12.93 14.10
N ASP A 150 6.67 -13.70 13.23
CA ASP A 150 6.93 -15.11 13.00
C ASP A 150 7.97 -15.32 11.90
N GLU A 151 9.06 -16.03 12.21
CA GLU A 151 10.29 -16.07 11.39
C GLU A 151 11.00 -14.71 11.24
N THR A 152 10.45 -13.63 11.82
CA THR A 152 11.05 -12.28 11.85
C THR A 152 11.77 -11.98 13.17
N LEU A 153 11.04 -11.97 14.30
CA LEU A 153 11.57 -11.74 15.66
C LEU A 153 11.69 -13.04 16.47
N VAL A 154 10.82 -14.02 16.20
CA VAL A 154 10.78 -15.32 16.90
C VAL A 154 10.57 -16.46 15.92
N TYR A 155 10.81 -17.69 16.38
CA TYR A 155 10.47 -18.91 15.63
C TYR A 155 9.89 -19.94 16.59
N SER A 156 8.63 -20.31 16.34
CA SER A 156 7.92 -21.34 17.08
C SER A 156 7.93 -22.66 16.33
N ARG A 157 8.38 -23.73 17.00
CA ARG A 157 8.35 -25.10 16.47
C ARG A 157 7.66 -26.04 17.44
N TRP A 158 6.94 -27.02 16.89
CA TRP A 158 6.41 -28.13 17.67
C TRP A 158 7.41 -29.30 17.67
N LYS A 159 7.58 -29.95 18.82
CA LYS A 159 8.30 -31.22 18.98
C LYS A 159 7.43 -32.21 19.77
N PRO A 160 7.40 -33.51 19.42
CA PRO A 160 6.64 -34.51 20.17
C PRO A 160 6.97 -34.58 21.68
N SER A 161 8.24 -34.33 22.05
CA SER A 161 8.73 -34.44 23.43
C SER A 161 8.65 -33.16 24.26
N GLU A 162 8.54 -31.99 23.63
CA GLU A 162 8.58 -30.68 24.30
C GLU A 162 7.30 -29.85 24.06
N GLY A 163 6.40 -30.29 23.17
CA GLY A 163 5.25 -29.51 22.73
C GLY A 163 5.65 -28.34 21.82
N TRP A 164 4.90 -27.24 21.91
CA TRP A 164 5.25 -25.98 21.24
C TRP A 164 6.36 -25.26 21.99
N LYS A 165 7.42 -24.86 21.28
CA LYS A 165 8.55 -24.11 21.81
C LYS A 165 8.86 -22.92 20.91
N THR A 166 8.72 -21.72 21.45
CA THR A 166 9.14 -20.46 20.84
C THR A 166 10.60 -20.18 21.18
N MET A 167 11.36 -19.72 20.20
CA MET A 167 12.74 -19.27 20.35
C MET A 167 12.81 -17.81 19.87
N VAL A 168 13.65 -16.99 20.51
CA VAL A 168 13.82 -15.57 20.17
C VAL A 168 15.00 -15.42 19.22
N ARG A 169 14.87 -14.59 18.17
CA ARG A 169 15.97 -14.34 17.22
C ARG A 169 17.12 -13.60 17.92
N PRO A 170 18.39 -13.99 17.73
CA PRO A 170 19.51 -13.30 18.33
C PRO A 170 19.49 -11.80 18.02
N GLY A 171 19.61 -10.98 19.07
CA GLY A 171 19.56 -9.52 18.98
C GLY A 171 18.17 -8.90 18.84
N ALA A 172 17.07 -9.66 18.88
CA ALA A 172 15.72 -9.09 18.78
C ALA A 172 15.39 -8.11 19.91
N GLU A 173 15.74 -8.43 21.16
CA GLU A 173 15.53 -7.54 22.32
C GLU A 173 16.34 -6.24 22.18
N THR A 174 17.63 -6.34 21.85
CA THR A 174 18.50 -5.19 21.58
C THR A 174 18.02 -4.34 20.39
N PHE A 175 17.46 -4.99 19.36
CA PHE A 175 16.87 -4.31 18.20
C PHE A 175 15.62 -3.52 18.59
N LEU A 176 14.70 -4.12 19.36
CA LEU A 176 13.52 -3.44 19.87
C LEU A 176 13.89 -2.25 20.75
N GLU A 177 14.82 -2.45 21.70
CA GLU A 177 15.33 -1.39 22.57
C GLU A 177 15.88 -0.21 21.76
N GLN A 178 16.87 -0.44 20.89
CA GLN A 178 17.52 0.63 20.13
C GLN A 178 16.55 1.32 19.17
N MET A 179 15.70 0.56 18.46
CA MET A 179 14.75 1.15 17.52
C MET A 179 13.62 1.91 18.21
N SER A 180 13.22 1.55 19.43
CA SER A 180 12.12 2.23 20.15
C SER A 180 12.42 3.69 20.54
N ASN A 181 13.71 4.04 20.61
CA ASN A 181 14.20 5.40 20.85
C ASN A 181 14.10 6.29 19.60
N LEU A 182 14.00 5.69 18.41
CA LEU A 182 14.06 6.36 17.11
C LEU A 182 12.75 6.25 16.31
N TYR A 183 11.98 5.19 16.57
CA TYR A 183 10.76 4.83 15.85
C TYR A 183 9.61 4.52 16.80
N GLU A 184 8.40 4.81 16.35
CA GLU A 184 7.19 4.17 16.86
C GLU A 184 7.15 2.73 16.33
N ILE A 185 7.37 1.75 17.20
CA ILE A 185 7.34 0.33 16.80
C ILE A 185 5.89 -0.18 16.79
N VAL A 186 5.47 -0.76 15.66
CA VAL A 186 4.18 -1.42 15.48
C VAL A 186 4.41 -2.87 15.11
N LEU A 187 4.10 -3.80 16.01
CA LEU A 187 4.11 -5.23 15.68
C LEU A 187 2.86 -5.54 14.85
N PHE A 188 3.01 -5.97 13.59
CA PHE A 188 1.90 -6.30 12.70
C PHE A 188 2.07 -7.72 12.18
N THR A 189 1.36 -8.66 12.79
CA THR A 189 1.48 -10.11 12.55
C THR A 189 0.21 -10.69 11.91
N SER A 190 0.40 -11.79 11.18
CA SER A 190 -0.68 -12.62 10.63
C SER A 190 -1.30 -13.59 11.64
N SER A 191 -0.75 -13.63 12.86
CA SER A 191 -1.12 -14.55 13.94
C SER A 191 -2.19 -13.97 14.86
N ALA A 192 -2.79 -14.81 15.71
CA ALA A 192 -3.90 -14.44 16.60
C ALA A 192 -3.40 -14.00 17.99
N PRO A 193 -4.14 -13.14 18.72
CA PRO A 193 -3.70 -12.60 20.01
C PRO A 193 -3.31 -13.67 21.03
N GLU A 194 -4.01 -14.82 21.05
CA GLU A 194 -3.80 -15.91 22.00
C GLU A 194 -2.40 -16.53 21.90
N TYR A 195 -1.77 -16.44 20.73
CA TYR A 195 -0.39 -16.86 20.47
C TYR A 195 0.60 -15.71 20.64
N VAL A 196 0.23 -14.50 20.23
CA VAL A 196 1.11 -13.33 20.15
C VAL A 196 1.38 -12.72 21.53
N ASP A 197 0.34 -12.52 22.34
CA ASP A 197 0.43 -11.79 23.61
C ASP A 197 1.42 -12.42 24.61
N PRO A 198 1.48 -13.75 24.81
CA PRO A 198 2.47 -14.36 25.70
C PRO A 198 3.91 -14.14 25.23
N ILE A 199 4.13 -14.17 23.90
CA ILE A 199 5.45 -13.96 23.30
C ILE A 199 5.88 -12.50 23.46
N VAL A 200 4.99 -11.55 23.16
CA VAL A 200 5.25 -10.11 23.33
C VAL A 200 5.64 -9.79 24.77
N ARG A 201 4.91 -10.32 25.76
CA ARG A 201 5.25 -10.14 27.18
C ARG A 201 6.60 -10.73 27.59
N GLN A 202 7.12 -11.69 26.83
CA GLN A 202 8.44 -12.29 27.07
C GLN A 202 9.57 -11.49 26.44
N ILE A 203 9.39 -10.99 25.20
CA ILE A 203 10.46 -10.30 24.44
C ILE A 203 10.47 -8.78 24.62
N ASP A 204 9.33 -8.17 24.97
CA ASP A 204 9.20 -6.72 25.16
C ASP A 204 9.06 -6.38 26.65
N THR A 205 10.16 -6.58 27.39
CA THR A 205 10.24 -6.28 28.82
C THR A 205 10.31 -4.78 29.12
N GLY A 206 10.71 -3.96 28.14
CA GLY A 206 10.86 -2.50 28.27
C GLY A 206 9.66 -1.66 27.81
N GLY A 207 8.64 -2.27 27.18
CA GLY A 207 7.51 -1.52 26.60
C GLY A 207 7.90 -0.74 25.33
N TYR A 208 8.79 -1.34 24.53
CA TYR A 208 9.33 -0.83 23.29
C TYR A 208 8.29 -0.82 22.15
N ILE A 209 7.38 -1.81 22.13
CA ILE A 209 6.33 -1.94 21.11
C ILE A 209 5.15 -1.03 21.48
N SER A 210 4.87 -0.04 20.62
CA SER A 210 3.81 0.95 20.87
C SER A 210 2.41 0.39 20.56
N HIS A 211 2.30 -0.45 19.54
CA HIS A 211 1.03 -1.04 19.10
C HIS A 211 1.22 -2.48 18.59
N VAL A 212 0.22 -3.33 18.79
CA VAL A 212 0.15 -4.68 18.22
C VAL A 212 -1.09 -4.80 17.32
N LEU A 213 -0.90 -5.27 16.10
CA LEU A 213 -1.93 -5.56 15.11
C LEU A 213 -1.86 -7.04 14.73
N TYR A 214 -3.00 -7.71 14.85
CA TYR A 214 -3.13 -9.16 14.68
C TYR A 214 -3.75 -9.51 13.31
N ARG A 215 -3.96 -10.81 13.09
CA ARG A 215 -4.59 -11.39 11.89
C ARG A 215 -5.82 -10.62 11.37
N ASP A 216 -6.68 -10.12 12.24
CA ASP A 216 -7.92 -9.41 11.88
C ASP A 216 -7.69 -8.04 11.22
N CYS A 217 -6.47 -7.50 11.34
CA CYS A 217 -6.02 -6.31 10.60
C CYS A 217 -5.42 -6.66 9.24
N THR A 218 -5.20 -7.94 8.92
CA THR A 218 -4.72 -8.39 7.60
C THR A 218 -5.88 -8.64 6.63
N LYS A 219 -5.60 -8.61 5.33
CA LYS A 219 -6.54 -9.02 4.27
C LYS A 219 -6.01 -10.30 3.62
N ARG A 220 -6.80 -11.38 3.55
CA ARG A 220 -6.37 -12.61 2.88
C ARG A 220 -6.56 -12.50 1.36
N GLU A 221 -5.48 -12.56 0.59
CA GLU A 221 -5.51 -12.55 -0.88
C GLU A 221 -4.52 -13.57 -1.46
N TYR A 222 -4.95 -14.36 -2.44
CA TYR A 222 -4.10 -15.36 -3.12
C TYR A 222 -3.36 -16.33 -2.16
N GLY A 223 -3.94 -16.60 -0.99
CA GLY A 223 -3.34 -17.41 0.09
C GLY A 223 -2.55 -16.61 1.14
N TYR A 224 -2.08 -15.40 0.80
CA TYR A 224 -1.21 -14.56 1.63
C TYR A 224 -1.98 -13.56 2.50
N SER A 225 -1.43 -13.23 3.67
CA SER A 225 -1.96 -12.20 4.57
C SER A 225 -1.39 -10.83 4.21
N ILE A 226 -2.19 -9.97 3.59
CA ILE A 226 -1.76 -8.64 3.17
C ILE A 226 -1.91 -7.64 4.32
N LYS A 227 -0.81 -6.95 4.64
CA LYS A 227 -0.65 -5.91 5.66
C LYS A 227 -0.68 -4.54 4.99
N ASP A 228 -1.88 -4.01 4.80
CA ASP A 228 -2.09 -2.72 4.12
C ASP A 228 -1.66 -1.54 5.00
N LEU A 229 -0.47 -1.00 4.75
CA LEU A 229 0.12 0.10 5.51
C LEU A 229 -0.72 1.39 5.40
N SER A 230 -1.50 1.57 4.31
CA SER A 230 -2.36 2.76 4.13
C SER A 230 -3.47 2.88 5.20
N ARG A 231 -3.72 1.80 5.93
CA ARG A 231 -4.69 1.74 7.03
C ARG A 231 -4.08 2.04 8.41
N LEU A 232 -2.77 2.16 8.53
CA LEU A 232 -2.09 2.45 9.81
C LEU A 232 -2.31 3.88 10.34
N ASN A 233 -2.87 4.80 9.54
CA ASN A 233 -2.96 6.22 9.91
C ASN A 233 -1.57 6.85 10.20
N ARG A 234 -0.57 6.47 9.39
CA ARG A 234 0.81 6.98 9.41
C ARG A 234 1.18 7.44 8.00
N ASP A 235 2.14 8.35 7.90
CA ASP A 235 2.65 8.78 6.59
C ASP A 235 3.53 7.67 5.99
N LEU A 236 3.18 7.22 4.78
CA LEU A 236 3.95 6.22 4.05
C LEU A 236 5.35 6.72 3.68
N LYS A 237 5.61 8.03 3.63
CA LYS A 237 6.97 8.55 3.47
C LYS A 237 7.88 8.29 4.67
N ARG A 238 7.28 8.01 5.83
CA ARG A 238 7.95 7.87 7.14
C ARG A 238 7.59 6.54 7.83
N THR A 239 7.09 5.57 7.06
CA THR A 239 6.71 4.22 7.53
C THR A 239 7.56 3.17 6.82
N ILE A 240 8.19 2.27 7.56
CA ILE A 240 8.96 1.13 7.05
C ILE A 240 8.30 -0.15 7.58
N ILE A 241 8.20 -1.21 6.79
CA ILE A 241 7.88 -2.56 7.27
C ILE A 241 9.07 -3.49 7.11
N VAL A 242 9.30 -4.35 8.10
CA VAL A 242 10.28 -5.43 8.08
C VAL A 242 9.53 -6.75 8.28
N ASP A 243 9.63 -7.63 7.28
CA ASP A 243 8.81 -8.84 7.17
C ASP A 243 9.62 -9.91 6.41
N ASN A 244 9.46 -11.19 6.75
CA ASN A 244 10.13 -12.28 6.05
C ASN A 244 9.41 -12.70 4.76
N GLU A 245 8.13 -12.35 4.59
CA GLU A 245 7.30 -12.69 3.44
C GLU A 245 6.99 -11.44 2.60
N PRO A 246 7.66 -11.23 1.44
CA PRO A 246 7.42 -10.08 0.57
C PRO A 246 5.97 -9.89 0.13
N GLN A 247 5.18 -10.97 0.05
CA GLN A 247 3.76 -10.87 -0.29
C GLN A 247 2.95 -10.14 0.79
N SER A 248 3.38 -10.16 2.05
CA SER A 248 2.69 -9.49 3.16
C SER A 248 2.51 -7.99 2.91
N PHE A 249 3.51 -7.31 2.33
CA PHE A 249 3.49 -5.86 2.11
C PHE A 249 3.33 -5.48 0.62
N ARG A 250 2.81 -6.38 -0.22
CA ARG A 250 2.69 -6.19 -1.69
C ARG A 250 1.90 -4.95 -2.14
N TYR A 251 1.10 -4.31 -1.28
CA TYR A 251 0.41 -3.05 -1.58
C TYR A 251 1.32 -1.82 -1.44
N GLN A 252 2.39 -1.92 -0.66
CA GLN A 252 3.39 -0.87 -0.44
C GLN A 252 4.82 -1.45 -0.54
N PRO A 253 5.22 -2.01 -1.70
CA PRO A 253 6.49 -2.73 -1.85
C PRO A 253 7.72 -1.85 -1.58
N LEU A 254 7.64 -0.56 -1.93
CA LEU A 254 8.73 0.41 -1.69
C LEU A 254 8.92 0.78 -0.20
N ASN A 255 8.04 0.32 0.68
CA ASN A 255 8.14 0.53 2.12
C ASN A 255 8.69 -0.69 2.88
N GLY A 256 8.88 -1.85 2.22
CA GLY A 256 9.03 -3.14 2.91
C GLY A 256 10.37 -3.85 2.71
N ILE A 257 11.19 -3.85 3.74
CA ILE A 257 12.47 -4.57 3.79
C ILE A 257 12.17 -6.06 4.00
N ALA A 258 12.24 -6.86 2.94
CA ALA A 258 12.16 -8.31 3.10
C ALA A 258 13.45 -8.86 3.73
N ILE A 259 13.31 -9.72 4.74
CA ILE A 259 14.43 -10.33 5.45
C ILE A 259 14.41 -11.85 5.33
N PRO A 260 15.54 -12.56 5.54
CA PRO A 260 15.53 -14.01 5.60
C PRO A 260 14.70 -14.52 6.78
N SER A 261 13.77 -15.45 6.50
CA SER A 261 13.07 -16.25 7.51
C SER A 261 14.05 -16.90 8.48
N TRP A 262 13.96 -16.54 9.75
CA TRP A 262 14.77 -17.13 10.80
C TRP A 262 14.11 -18.39 11.35
N LYS A 263 14.86 -19.50 11.37
CA LYS A 263 14.37 -20.83 11.78
C LYS A 263 15.18 -21.43 12.94
N GLY A 264 15.67 -20.57 13.84
CA GLY A 264 16.44 -21.00 15.02
C GLY A 264 17.96 -21.02 14.86
N ASN A 265 18.54 -20.26 13.92
CA ASN A 265 20.00 -20.14 13.82
C ASN A 265 20.56 -19.19 14.90
N GLU A 266 21.36 -19.69 15.82
CA GLU A 266 21.95 -18.89 16.91
C GLU A 266 23.05 -17.92 16.41
N GLU A 267 23.63 -18.17 15.24
CA GLU A 267 24.61 -17.29 14.59
C GLU A 267 23.98 -16.18 13.74
N ASP A 268 22.64 -16.06 13.69
CA ASP A 268 21.97 -15.00 12.94
C ASP A 268 22.30 -13.61 13.51
N ARG A 269 22.73 -12.69 12.65
CA ARG A 269 23.04 -11.30 13.01
C ARG A 269 22.16 -10.28 12.28
N PHE A 270 21.17 -10.72 11.51
CA PHE A 270 20.51 -9.90 10.49
C PHE A 270 19.82 -8.67 11.09
N LEU A 271 19.12 -8.83 12.23
CA LEU A 271 18.48 -7.69 12.91
C LEU A 271 19.52 -6.64 13.34
N LEU A 272 20.67 -7.08 13.87
CA LEU A 272 21.74 -6.18 14.31
C LEU A 272 22.46 -5.52 13.12
N GLU A 273 22.58 -6.20 11.99
CA GLU A 273 23.10 -5.64 10.72
C GLU A 273 22.14 -4.62 10.09
N LEU A 274 20.84 -4.71 10.39
CA LEU A 274 19.81 -3.78 9.91
C LEU A 274 19.79 -2.45 10.70
N ILE A 275 20.28 -2.44 11.95
CA ILE A 275 20.29 -1.25 12.82
C ILE A 275 20.95 -0.03 12.16
N PRO A 276 22.20 -0.08 11.66
CA PRO A 276 22.87 1.10 11.10
C PRO A 276 22.12 1.73 9.92
N PHE A 277 21.39 0.93 9.13
CA PHE A 277 20.55 1.41 8.03
C PHE A 277 19.31 2.15 8.54
N LEU A 278 18.61 1.58 9.52
CA LEU A 278 17.44 2.23 10.13
C LEU A 278 17.84 3.49 10.92
N GLU A 279 18.98 3.49 11.59
CA GLU A 279 19.51 4.69 12.25
C GLU A 279 19.90 5.77 11.23
N TYR A 280 20.53 5.41 10.10
CA TYR A 280 20.92 6.33 9.02
C TYR A 280 19.71 7.14 8.53
N ILE A 281 18.57 6.47 8.32
CA ILE A 281 17.30 7.09 7.87
C ILE A 281 16.82 8.20 8.83
N VAL A 282 17.00 8.01 10.14
CA VAL A 282 16.60 9.01 11.16
C VAL A 282 17.65 10.12 11.27
N ARG A 283 18.94 9.76 11.33
CA ARG A 283 20.04 10.73 11.52
C ARG A 283 20.18 11.73 10.36
N HIS A 284 19.89 11.32 9.13
CA HIS A 284 19.94 12.19 7.95
C HIS A 284 18.56 12.78 7.57
N ASP A 285 17.58 12.66 8.48
CA ASP A 285 16.18 13.06 8.30
C ASP A 285 15.61 12.77 6.90
N VAL A 286 15.75 11.53 6.44
CA VAL A 286 15.34 11.13 5.08
C VAL A 286 13.86 11.46 4.85
N ALA A 287 13.59 12.37 3.91
CA ALA A 287 12.27 12.95 3.68
C ALA A 287 11.24 11.93 3.13
N ASP A 288 11.71 10.92 2.41
CA ASP A 288 10.91 9.79 1.92
C ASP A 288 11.73 8.51 1.99
N VAL A 289 11.36 7.58 2.89
CA VAL A 289 12.14 6.35 3.11
C VAL A 289 12.25 5.49 1.84
N ARG A 290 11.25 5.58 0.95
CA ARG A 290 11.12 4.75 -0.25
C ARG A 290 12.31 4.91 -1.20
N ASP A 291 12.84 6.12 -1.30
CA ASP A 291 13.99 6.46 -2.16
C ASP A 291 15.31 5.82 -1.68
N VAL A 292 15.42 5.57 -0.37
CA VAL A 292 16.62 5.01 0.27
C VAL A 292 16.52 3.48 0.35
N ILE A 293 15.33 2.93 0.62
CA ILE A 293 15.16 1.48 0.64
C ILE A 293 15.29 0.89 -0.79
N GLU A 294 14.92 1.64 -1.85
CA GLU A 294 15.21 1.18 -3.23
C GLU A 294 16.71 0.96 -3.47
N LYS A 295 17.56 1.89 -3.01
CA LYS A 295 19.03 1.78 -3.10
C LYS A 295 19.56 0.62 -2.25
N TYR A 296 18.95 0.36 -1.10
CA TYR A 296 19.29 -0.77 -0.23
C TYR A 296 19.09 -2.12 -0.95
N TRP A 297 17.94 -2.36 -1.60
CA TRP A 297 17.72 -3.61 -2.35
C TRP A 297 18.63 -3.77 -3.58
N ARG A 298 19.09 -2.66 -4.17
CA ARG A 298 20.03 -2.70 -5.30
C ARG A 298 21.46 -3.05 -4.86
N GLY A 299 21.77 -3.06 -3.57
CA GLY A 299 23.13 -3.15 -3.06
C GLY A 299 23.96 -1.89 -3.33
N GLU A 300 23.29 -0.79 -3.70
CA GLU A 300 23.87 0.52 -4.00
C GLU A 300 23.94 1.40 -2.73
N TRP A 301 23.35 0.94 -1.61
CA TRP A 301 23.52 1.59 -0.31
C TRP A 301 24.94 1.41 0.21
N THR A 302 25.67 2.51 0.27
CA THR A 302 26.90 2.65 1.03
C THR A 302 26.66 3.59 2.20
N LEU A 303 27.40 3.39 3.29
CA LEU A 303 27.60 4.43 4.30
C LEU A 303 28.51 5.50 3.68
N SER A 304 27.96 6.39 2.86
CA SER A 304 28.74 7.54 2.39
C SER A 304 28.99 8.47 3.57
N THR A 305 30.27 8.68 3.87
CA THR A 305 30.73 9.62 4.89
C THR A 305 30.70 11.04 4.31
N ASP A 306 29.51 11.49 3.93
CA ASP A 306 29.28 12.85 3.41
C ASP A 306 28.96 13.78 4.59
N SER A 307 30.03 14.24 5.23
CA SER A 307 30.06 15.30 6.24
C SER A 307 30.33 16.67 5.61
#